data_AF-A0A6B3FN21-F1
#
_entry.id   AF-A0A6B3FN21-F1
#
_cell.length_a   1.000
_cell.length_b   1.000
_cell.length_c   1.000
_cell.angle_alpha   90.00
_cell.angle_beta   90.00
_cell.angle_gamma   90.00
#
_symmetry.space_group_name_H-M   'P 1'
#
loop_
_entity.id
_entity.type
_entity.pdbx_description
1 polymer ?
#
loop_
_entity_poly.entity_id
_entity_poly.type
_entity_poly.pdbx_seq_one_letter_code
_entity_poly.pdbx_strand_id
1 'polypeptide(L)'
;ALDRQEPGGGPVKAVAVDLGRQGEVTPLLQIAPESDDRLLLADPDSGLLLLRSDAPGHDRIGWGVLGSCLPVRFPECLRLADVAVTPFAVQPGQMLMPESCAVALRIDGAPGSWVGVWRPAGRQLHQFAAPLGWMPGAGYWSRDGVLRLPYANGATPCGV
;
A
#
# COMPACT_ATOMS: atom_id res chain seq x y z
N ALA A 1 0.66 19.97 4.45
CA ALA A 1 0.66 18.83 3.53
C ALA A 1 1.21 17.64 4.30
N LEU A 2 0.56 16.47 4.22
CA LEU A 2 1.13 15.21 4.72
C LEU A 2 2.24 14.74 3.76
N ASP A 3 3.25 14.06 4.28
CA ASP A 3 4.50 13.69 3.58
C ASP A 3 5.42 14.89 3.27
N ARG A 4 6.12 15.37 4.30
CA ARG A 4 7.18 16.37 4.21
C ARG A 4 8.39 15.90 4.98
N GLN A 5 9.57 16.29 4.49
CA GLN A 5 10.81 16.21 5.25
C GLN A 5 11.04 17.55 5.95
N GLU A 6 11.48 17.52 7.19
CA GLU A 6 11.77 18.74 7.96
C GLU A 6 12.92 19.53 7.32
N PRO A 7 12.89 20.88 7.40
CA PRO A 7 14.02 21.71 6.99
C PRO A 7 15.26 21.35 7.83
N GLY A 8 16.31 20.83 7.17
CA GLY A 8 17.48 20.24 7.84
C GLY A 8 17.67 18.75 7.57
N GLY A 9 16.69 18.12 6.92
CA GLY A 9 16.74 16.70 6.58
C GLY A 9 16.34 15.80 7.74
N GLY A 10 16.71 14.52 7.65
CA GLY A 10 16.34 13.49 8.62
C GLY A 10 15.33 12.48 8.06
N PRO A 11 15.15 11.35 8.76
CA PRO A 11 14.31 10.26 8.29
C PRO A 11 12.83 10.63 8.27
N VAL A 12 12.10 10.11 7.29
CA VAL A 12 10.64 10.25 7.19
C VAL A 12 9.98 9.14 8.00
N LYS A 13 9.07 9.50 8.89
CA LYS A 13 8.32 8.56 9.74
C LYS A 13 6.82 8.75 9.62
N ALA A 14 6.08 7.65 9.67
CA ALA A 14 4.64 7.70 9.86
C ALA A 14 4.30 8.04 11.32
N VAL A 15 3.38 8.98 11.50
CA VAL A 15 2.91 9.44 12.82
C VAL A 15 1.39 9.29 12.92
N ALA A 16 0.91 9.13 14.15
CA ALA A 16 -0.48 9.28 14.50
C ALA A 16 -0.68 10.65 15.15
N VAL A 17 -1.79 11.31 14.85
CA VAL A 17 -2.15 12.62 15.39
C VAL A 17 -3.47 12.48 16.13
N ASP A 18 -3.45 12.71 17.44
CA ASP A 18 -4.65 12.69 18.28
C ASP A 18 -5.34 14.05 18.23
N LEU A 19 -6.44 14.11 17.47
CA LEU A 19 -7.25 15.32 17.31
C LEU A 19 -8.04 15.69 18.59
N GLY A 20 -8.33 14.72 19.46
CA GLY A 20 -8.99 14.95 20.75
C GLY A 20 -8.06 15.56 21.80
N ARG A 21 -6.75 15.37 21.63
CA ARG A 21 -5.69 15.93 22.49
C ARG A 21 -4.95 17.09 21.83
N GLN A 22 -5.69 17.98 21.17
CA GLN A 22 -5.14 19.20 20.54
C GLN A 22 -4.05 18.93 19.50
N GLY A 23 -4.07 17.78 18.83
CA GLY A 23 -3.09 17.42 17.81
C GLY A 23 -1.79 16.83 18.38
N GLU A 24 -1.84 16.16 19.53
CA GLU A 24 -0.71 15.40 20.06
C GLU A 24 -0.20 14.42 18.99
N VAL A 25 1.11 14.46 18.69
CA VAL A 25 1.74 13.65 17.64
C VAL A 25 2.57 12.55 18.28
N THR A 26 2.31 11.31 17.90
CA THR A 26 3.07 10.14 18.35
C THR A 26 3.60 9.34 17.15
N PRO A 27 4.80 8.75 17.24
CA PRO A 27 5.28 7.83 16.20
C PRO A 27 4.30 6.67 16.00
N LEU A 28 3.91 6.42 14.75
CA LEU A 28 3.08 5.27 14.38
C LEU A 28 3.96 4.09 13.96
N LEU A 29 4.99 4.36 13.15
CA LEU A 29 5.93 3.36 12.64
C LEU A 29 7.36 3.89 12.74
N GLN A 30 8.23 3.09 13.37
CA GLN A 30 9.66 3.30 13.40
C GLN A 30 10.36 1.93 13.44
N ILE A 31 10.86 1.49 12.28
CA ILE A 31 11.50 0.17 12.13
C ILE A 31 12.98 0.26 12.49
N ALA A 32 13.68 1.27 11.99
CA ALA A 32 15.03 1.63 12.41
C ALA A 32 15.16 3.15 12.57
N PRO A 33 15.99 3.68 13.49
CA PRO A 33 16.09 5.12 13.74
C PRO A 33 16.32 5.94 12.45
N GLU A 34 17.26 5.50 11.61
CA GLU A 34 17.70 6.23 10.40
C GLU A 34 16.91 5.89 9.13
N SER A 35 15.94 4.98 9.21
CA SER A 35 15.17 4.55 8.03
C SER A 35 14.06 5.52 7.63
N ASP A 36 13.69 5.54 6.37
CA ASP A 36 12.47 6.16 5.87
C ASP A 36 11.31 5.16 5.97
N ASP A 37 10.42 5.33 6.95
CA ASP A 37 9.25 4.48 7.20
C ASP A 37 7.96 5.21 6.79
N ARG A 38 7.48 4.96 5.57
CA ARG A 38 6.31 5.64 4.98
C ARG A 38 5.08 4.74 5.00
N LEU A 39 3.96 5.26 5.51
CA LEU A 39 2.67 4.60 5.36
C LEU A 39 2.17 4.77 3.92
N LEU A 40 1.94 3.67 3.21
CA LEU A 40 1.47 3.68 1.82
C LEU A 40 -0.06 3.57 1.73
N LEU A 41 -0.65 2.72 2.57
CA LEU A 41 -2.09 2.51 2.62
C LEU A 41 -2.48 1.99 4.01
N ALA A 42 -3.59 2.50 4.54
CA ALA A 42 -4.21 2.01 5.75
C ALA A 42 -5.67 1.68 5.46
N ASP A 43 -6.04 0.42 5.61
CA ASP A 43 -7.42 -0.01 5.45
C ASP A 43 -8.15 0.10 6.80
N PRO A 44 -9.18 0.96 6.91
CA PRO A 44 -9.90 1.15 8.17
C PRO A 44 -10.79 -0.05 8.53
N ASP A 45 -11.21 -0.85 7.54
CA ASP A 45 -12.15 -1.96 7.76
C ASP A 45 -11.44 -3.19 8.35
N SER A 46 -10.23 -3.51 7.88
CA SER A 46 -9.43 -4.63 8.37
C SER A 46 -8.30 -4.22 9.31
N GLY A 47 -8.00 -2.94 9.43
CA GLY A 47 -6.81 -2.46 10.14
C GLY A 47 -5.49 -2.83 9.47
N LEU A 48 -5.51 -3.29 8.21
CA LEU A 48 -4.30 -3.67 7.48
C LEU A 48 -3.52 -2.40 7.11
N LEU A 49 -2.24 -2.39 7.46
CA LEU A 49 -1.30 -1.32 7.12
C LEU A 49 -0.30 -1.84 6.09
N LEU A 50 -0.12 -1.08 5.01
CA LEU A 50 0.95 -1.25 4.04
C LEU A 50 1.91 -0.08 4.18
N LEU A 51 3.20 -0.38 4.23
CA LEU A 51 4.25 0.61 4.41
C LEU A 51 5.44 0.34 3.49
N ARG A 52 6.27 1.37 3.32
CA ARG A 52 7.59 1.27 2.71
C ARG A 52 8.63 1.55 3.79
N SER A 53 9.68 0.74 3.81
CA SER A 53 10.84 0.98 4.67
C SER A 53 12.12 0.63 3.94
N ASP A 54 13.13 1.47 4.11
CA ASP A 54 14.49 1.25 3.62
C ASP A 54 15.45 0.77 4.73
N ALA A 55 14.93 0.41 5.91
CA ALA A 55 15.72 -0.08 7.05
C ALA A 55 16.83 -1.10 6.75
N PRO A 56 16.70 -2.06 5.79
CA PRO A 56 17.82 -2.94 5.40
C PRO A 56 18.82 -2.31 4.42
N GLY A 57 18.76 -1.00 4.15
CA GLY A 57 19.54 -0.27 3.15
C GLY A 57 18.92 -0.23 1.75
N HIS A 58 17.68 -0.66 1.58
CA HIS A 58 16.94 -0.61 0.31
C HIS A 58 15.44 -0.68 0.56
N ASP A 59 14.66 -0.05 -0.33
CA ASP A 59 13.20 -0.03 -0.24
C ASP A 59 12.59 -1.43 -0.25
N ARG A 60 11.74 -1.70 0.75
CA ARG A 60 10.87 -2.87 0.80
C ARG A 60 9.45 -2.47 1.19
N ILE A 61 8.47 -3.16 0.62
CA ILE A 61 7.09 -3.07 1.07
C ILE A 61 6.90 -4.03 2.23
N GLY A 62 6.42 -3.49 3.35
CA GLY A 62 6.04 -4.24 4.53
C GLY A 62 4.55 -4.14 4.80
N TRP A 63 4.06 -5.02 5.67
CA TRP A 63 2.70 -4.96 6.18
C TRP A 63 2.62 -5.26 7.67
N GLY A 64 1.58 -4.74 8.30
CA GLY A 64 1.23 -4.98 9.70
C GLY A 64 -0.26 -4.80 9.92
N VAL A 65 -0.70 -4.97 11.16
CA VAL A 65 -2.09 -4.75 11.57
C VAL A 65 -2.11 -3.68 12.66
N LEU A 66 -2.92 -2.66 12.49
CA LEU A 66 -3.06 -1.57 13.45
C LEU A 66 -3.46 -2.12 14.83
N GLY A 67 -2.76 -1.67 15.88
CA GLY A 67 -2.97 -2.15 17.25
C GLY A 67 -2.36 -3.52 17.56
N SER A 68 -1.75 -4.20 16.60
CA SER A 68 -1.04 -5.46 16.83
C SER A 68 0.34 -5.23 17.47
N CYS A 69 0.74 -6.13 18.37
CA CYS A 69 2.11 -6.19 18.91
C CYS A 69 3.06 -7.00 18.02
N LEU A 70 2.57 -7.57 16.92
CA LEU A 70 3.40 -8.34 16.00
C LEU A 70 4.30 -7.39 15.17
N PRO A 71 5.56 -7.78 14.90
CA PRO A 71 6.43 -6.98 14.07
C PRO A 71 5.92 -6.89 12.63
N VAL A 72 6.27 -5.79 11.96
CA VAL A 72 6.05 -5.61 10.53
C VAL A 72 6.72 -6.74 9.75
N ARG A 73 6.01 -7.29 8.76
CA ARG A 73 6.49 -8.37 7.90
C ARG A 73 6.82 -7.84 6.52
N PHE A 74 7.95 -8.28 5.95
CA PHE A 74 8.44 -7.88 4.64
C PHE A 74 8.46 -9.09 3.69
N PRO A 75 7.40 -9.30 2.89
CA PRO A 75 7.31 -10.43 1.97
C PRO A 75 8.20 -10.22 0.73
N GLU A 76 9.08 -11.18 0.46
CA GLU A 76 10.01 -11.11 -0.67
C GLU A 76 9.28 -11.06 -2.03
N CYS A 77 8.07 -11.64 -2.14
CA CYS A 77 7.29 -11.62 -3.38
C CYS A 77 6.80 -10.22 -3.80
N LEU A 78 6.90 -9.21 -2.94
CA LEU A 78 6.63 -7.81 -3.29
C LEU A 78 7.89 -7.04 -3.71
N ARG A 79 9.07 -7.65 -3.58
CA ARG A 79 10.33 -7.10 -4.08
C ARG A 79 10.49 -7.49 -5.55
N LEU A 80 9.99 -6.63 -6.42
CA LEU A 80 10.21 -6.75 -7.86
C LEU A 80 11.41 -5.88 -8.26
N ALA A 81 12.31 -6.42 -9.10
CA ALA A 81 13.46 -5.67 -9.58
C ALA A 81 13.04 -4.61 -10.60
N ASP A 82 13.67 -3.43 -10.54
CA ASP A 82 13.57 -2.34 -11.52
C ASP A 82 12.15 -1.81 -11.77
N VAL A 83 11.23 -1.99 -10.82
CA VAL A 83 9.85 -1.50 -10.89
C VAL A 83 9.42 -0.88 -9.56
N ALA A 84 8.53 0.10 -9.62
CA ALA A 84 7.90 0.67 -8.43
C ALA A 84 6.57 -0.04 -8.16
N VAL A 85 6.39 -0.50 -6.91
CA VAL A 85 5.15 -1.14 -6.47
C VAL A 85 4.41 -0.21 -5.51
N THR A 86 3.14 0.07 -5.77
CA THR A 86 2.33 0.99 -4.97
C THR A 86 0.95 0.40 -4.69
N PRO A 87 0.58 0.11 -3.43
CA PRO A 87 -0.76 -0.35 -3.08
C PRO A 87 -1.78 0.77 -3.31
N PHE A 88 -2.96 0.41 -3.79
CA PHE A 88 -4.02 1.41 -4.04
C PHE A 88 -5.42 1.00 -3.58
N ALA A 89 -5.68 -0.29 -3.33
CA ALA A 89 -6.96 -0.72 -2.80
C ALA A 89 -6.83 -2.02 -1.99
N VAL A 90 -7.63 -2.16 -0.92
CA VAL A 90 -7.72 -3.37 -0.10
C VAL A 90 -9.12 -3.94 -0.20
N GLN A 91 -9.22 -5.27 -0.27
CA GLN A 91 -10.48 -5.98 -0.30
C GLN A 91 -11.20 -5.81 1.05
N PRO A 92 -12.41 -5.23 1.07
CA PRO A 92 -13.14 -4.99 2.31
C PRO A 92 -13.67 -6.29 2.92
N GLY A 93 -14.07 -6.22 4.19
CA GLY A 93 -14.89 -7.26 4.83
C GLY A 93 -14.14 -8.46 5.43
N GLN A 94 -12.83 -8.34 5.69
CA GLN A 94 -12.04 -9.36 6.37
C GLN A 94 -11.50 -8.85 7.73
N MET A 95 -12.36 -8.19 8.51
CA MET A 95 -11.98 -7.56 9.80
C MET A 95 -11.35 -8.53 10.80
N LEU A 96 -11.77 -9.80 10.80
CA LEU A 96 -11.23 -10.84 11.68
C LEU A 96 -9.95 -11.48 11.15
N MET A 97 -9.66 -11.35 9.86
CA MET A 97 -8.54 -12.00 9.18
C MET A 97 -7.87 -11.01 8.21
N PRO A 98 -7.25 -9.92 8.69
CA PRO A 98 -6.64 -8.91 7.83
C PRO A 98 -5.60 -9.48 6.86
N GLU A 99 -4.94 -10.58 7.25
CA GLU A 99 -4.00 -11.29 6.40
C GLU A 99 -4.63 -11.98 5.19
N SER A 100 -5.95 -12.16 5.19
CA SER A 100 -6.70 -12.74 4.08
C SER A 100 -7.15 -11.68 3.07
N CYS A 101 -7.08 -10.38 3.38
CA CYS A 101 -7.44 -9.31 2.45
C CYS A 101 -6.60 -9.38 1.17
N ALA A 102 -7.24 -9.30 -0.01
CA ALA A 102 -6.51 -8.99 -1.23
C ALA A 102 -6.13 -7.51 -1.27
N VAL A 103 -4.91 -7.23 -1.70
CA VAL A 103 -4.39 -5.89 -1.92
C VAL A 103 -4.12 -5.75 -3.41
N ALA A 104 -4.71 -4.72 -4.00
CA ALA A 104 -4.42 -4.30 -5.36
C ALA A 104 -3.22 -3.35 -5.36
N LEU A 105 -2.28 -3.62 -6.26
CA LEU A 105 -0.99 -2.96 -6.38
C LEU A 105 -0.88 -2.43 -7.80
N ARG A 106 -0.43 -1.18 -7.96
CA ARG A 106 0.07 -0.66 -9.22
C ARG A 106 1.55 -1.02 -9.29
N ILE A 107 1.96 -1.58 -10.42
CA ILE A 107 3.36 -1.86 -10.71
C ILE A 107 3.74 -0.99 -11.89
N ASP A 108 4.74 -0.12 -11.70
CA ASP A 108 5.25 0.80 -12.71
C ASP A 108 6.66 0.36 -13.14
N GLY A 109 6.86 0.11 -14.43
CA GLY A 109 8.15 -0.27 -14.99
C GLY A 109 8.37 0.30 -16.39
N ALA A 110 9.49 -0.06 -17.01
CA ALA A 110 9.81 0.35 -18.38
C ALA A 110 8.68 0.10 -19.43
N PRO A 111 7.92 -1.02 -19.40
CA PRO A 111 6.84 -1.25 -20.37
C PRO A 111 5.55 -0.48 -20.05
N GLY A 112 5.51 0.32 -18.98
CA GLY A 112 4.32 1.04 -18.51
C GLY A 112 3.82 0.52 -17.16
N SER A 113 2.54 0.75 -16.87
CA SER A 113 1.92 0.37 -15.60
C SER A 113 0.97 -0.82 -15.76
N TRP A 114 0.98 -1.74 -14.81
CA TRP A 114 0.07 -2.89 -14.76
C TRP A 114 -0.39 -3.19 -13.33
N VAL A 115 -1.24 -4.21 -13.17
CA VAL A 115 -1.91 -4.50 -11.90
C VAL A 115 -1.29 -5.73 -11.23
N GLY A 116 -1.00 -5.63 -9.95
CA GLY A 116 -0.67 -6.73 -9.06
C GLY A 116 -1.81 -7.00 -8.07
N VAL A 117 -2.02 -8.26 -7.71
CA VAL A 117 -2.90 -8.68 -6.62
C VAL A 117 -2.13 -9.59 -5.69
N TRP A 118 -2.12 -9.25 -4.41
CA TRP A 118 -1.39 -9.96 -3.37
C TRP A 118 -2.24 -10.10 -2.11
N ARG A 119 -1.93 -11.10 -1.27
CA ARG A 119 -2.56 -11.30 0.05
C ARG A 119 -1.48 -11.43 1.10
N PRO A 120 -1.62 -10.84 2.30
CA PRO A 120 -0.60 -10.96 3.35
C PRO A 120 -0.29 -12.38 3.83
N ALA A 121 -1.30 -13.26 3.88
CA ALA A 121 -1.12 -14.69 4.14
C ALA A 121 -0.50 -15.45 2.95
N GLY A 122 -0.54 -14.84 1.75
CA GLY A 122 -0.03 -15.40 0.52
C GLY A 122 1.47 -15.16 0.32
N ARG A 123 2.11 -16.08 -0.39
CA ARG A 123 3.54 -15.98 -0.76
C ARG A 123 3.78 -15.55 -2.21
N GLN A 124 2.72 -15.16 -2.91
CA GLN A 124 2.76 -14.89 -4.35
C GLN A 124 2.05 -13.58 -4.68
N LEU A 125 2.67 -12.82 -5.57
CA LEU A 125 2.11 -11.66 -6.22
C LEU A 125 1.59 -12.08 -7.61
N HIS A 126 0.29 -11.98 -7.82
CA HIS A 126 -0.33 -12.26 -9.12
C HIS A 126 -0.33 -10.99 -9.95
N GLN A 127 0.17 -11.05 -11.18
CA GLN A 127 0.31 -9.89 -12.05
C GLN A 127 -0.63 -10.03 -13.25
N PHE A 128 -1.31 -8.94 -13.60
CA PHE A 128 -2.30 -8.85 -14.66
C PHE A 128 -1.99 -7.65 -15.55
N ALA A 129 -2.14 -7.82 -16.86
CA ALA A 129 -2.09 -6.69 -17.79
C ALA A 129 -3.19 -5.68 -17.44
N ALA A 130 -2.88 -4.39 -17.49
CA ALA A 130 -3.87 -3.35 -17.30
C ALA A 130 -4.84 -3.30 -18.50
N PRO A 131 -6.14 -3.08 -18.27
CA PRO A 131 -7.07 -2.75 -19.34
C PRO A 131 -6.63 -1.52 -20.13
N LEU A 132 -6.92 -1.50 -21.43
CA LEU A 132 -6.62 -0.34 -22.27
C LEU A 132 -7.35 0.90 -21.75
N GLY A 133 -6.57 1.94 -21.44
CA GLY A 133 -7.10 3.21 -20.93
C GLY A 133 -7.30 3.23 -19.41
N TRP A 134 -6.85 2.20 -18.67
CA TRP A 134 -6.86 2.20 -17.22
C TRP A 134 -6.13 3.42 -16.64
N MET A 135 -6.72 4.04 -15.61
CA MET A 135 -6.07 5.09 -14.83
C MET A 135 -5.14 4.45 -13.77
N PRO A 136 -3.81 4.51 -13.92
CA PRO A 136 -2.90 3.70 -13.12
C PRO A 136 -2.98 4.02 -11.62
N GLY A 137 -3.25 2.98 -10.83
CA GLY A 137 -3.40 3.09 -9.37
C GLY A 137 -4.79 3.52 -8.92
N ALA A 138 -5.76 3.57 -9.82
CA ALA A 138 -7.17 3.70 -9.47
C ALA A 138 -7.88 2.35 -9.58
N GLY A 139 -8.78 2.09 -8.64
CA GLY A 139 -9.65 0.92 -8.64
C GLY A 139 -10.26 0.68 -7.27
N TYR A 140 -11.23 -0.22 -7.20
CA TYR A 140 -11.88 -0.60 -5.95
C TYR A 140 -12.30 -2.07 -5.98
N TRP A 141 -12.41 -2.66 -4.80
CA TRP A 141 -12.94 -4.00 -4.64
C TRP A 141 -14.45 -3.93 -4.43
N SER A 142 -15.22 -4.70 -5.20
CA SER A 142 -16.62 -4.94 -4.89
C SER A 142 -16.76 -5.78 -3.61
N ARG A 143 -17.97 -5.82 -3.05
CA ARG A 143 -18.30 -6.70 -1.91
C ARG A 143 -18.11 -8.19 -2.24
N ASP A 144 -18.27 -8.57 -3.50
CA ASP A 144 -18.07 -9.94 -3.98
C ASP A 144 -16.59 -10.29 -4.20
N GLY A 145 -15.67 -9.37 -3.90
CA GLY A 145 -14.23 -9.59 -4.07
C GLY A 145 -13.75 -9.46 -5.52
N VAL A 146 -14.47 -8.69 -6.35
CA VAL A 146 -14.05 -8.38 -7.72
C VAL A 146 -13.33 -7.03 -7.74
N LEU A 147 -12.07 -7.01 -8.19
CA LEU A 147 -11.33 -5.78 -8.43
C LEU A 147 -11.85 -5.10 -9.70
N ARG A 148 -12.34 -3.89 -9.57
CA ARG A 148 -12.82 -3.05 -10.67
C ARG A 148 -11.85 -1.91 -10.94
N LEU A 149 -11.60 -1.63 -12.21
CA LEU A 149 -10.51 -0.79 -12.68
C LEU A 149 -11.05 0.28 -13.62
N PRO A 150 -11.16 1.55 -13.20
CA PRO A 150 -11.68 2.60 -14.05
C PRO A 150 -10.77 2.82 -15.26
N TYR A 151 -11.38 2.92 -16.44
CA TYR A 151 -10.67 3.10 -17.70
C TYR A 151 -11.41 4.05 -18.65
N ALA A 152 -10.66 4.69 -19.55
CA ALA A 152 -11.19 5.49 -20.63
C ALA A 152 -10.38 5.27 -21.91
N ASN A 153 -11.05 4.92 -23.01
CA ASN A 153 -10.43 4.72 -24.32
C ASN A 153 -11.33 5.24 -25.45
N GLY A 154 -10.87 5.13 -26.70
CA GLY A 154 -11.59 5.67 -27.86
C GLY A 154 -12.99 5.10 -28.09
N ALA A 155 -13.29 3.89 -27.59
CA ALA A 155 -14.60 3.27 -27.70
C ALA A 155 -15.48 3.49 -26.44
N THR A 156 -14.86 3.74 -25.28
CA THR A 156 -15.56 3.89 -24.00
C THR A 156 -14.97 5.09 -23.25
N PRO A 157 -15.67 6.24 -23.21
CA PRO A 157 -15.14 7.45 -22.60
C PRO A 157 -15.03 7.37 -21.08
N CYS A 158 -15.79 6.48 -20.42
CA CYS A 158 -15.70 6.18 -18.99
C CYS A 158 -16.27 4.78 -18.73
N GLY A 159 -15.45 3.88 -18.18
CA GLY A 159 -15.80 2.50 -17.83
C GLY A 159 -15.14 2.06 -16.51
N VAL A 160 -15.56 0.92 -15.97
CA VAL A 160 -15.11 0.38 -14.67
C VAL A 160 -15.13 -1.14 -14.58
#